data_AF-A0A9P6KM70-F1
#
_entry.id   AF-A0A9P6KM70-F1
#
_cell.length_a   1.000
_cell.length_b   1.000
_cell.length_c   1.000
_cell.angle_alpha   90.00
_cell.angle_beta   90.00
_cell.angle_gamma   90.00
#
_symmetry.space_group_name_H-M   'P 1'
#
loop_
_entity.id
_entity.type
_entity.pdbx_description
1 polymer ?
#
loop_
_entity_poly.entity_id
_entity_poly.type
_entity_poly.pdbx_seq_one_letter_code
_entity_poly.pdbx_strand_id
1 'polypeptide(L)'
;MAETNPKPTLSSLLHTLLPTVDLTNPPPHPTHSSLTPTISSLLLHPTLEAALHLLNADLPSAHFLVRHMQAPPAIEGMLLHSILHRSEGDMSNARAWASDTVDASDG
;
A
#
# COMPACT_ATOMS: atom_id res chain seq x y z
N MET A 1 -8.64 -34.99 -11.16
CA MET A 1 -9.39 -33.73 -11.28
C MET A 1 -8.42 -32.62 -10.89
N ALA A 2 -8.13 -31.67 -11.78
CA ALA A 2 -7.25 -30.57 -11.43
C ALA A 2 -8.00 -29.63 -10.47
N GLU A 3 -7.49 -29.45 -9.26
CA GLU A 3 -8.00 -28.45 -8.33
C GLU A 3 -7.76 -27.06 -8.96
N THR A 4 -8.84 -26.43 -9.42
CA THR A 4 -8.78 -25.04 -9.85
C THR A 4 -8.64 -24.19 -8.60
N ASN A 5 -7.41 -23.79 -8.28
CA ASN A 5 -7.20 -22.81 -7.22
C ASN A 5 -8.05 -21.57 -7.53
N PRO A 6 -8.86 -21.08 -6.58
CA PRO A 6 -9.70 -19.93 -6.83
C PRO A 6 -8.84 -18.74 -7.22
N LYS A 7 -9.31 -17.94 -8.19
CA LYS A 7 -8.62 -16.70 -8.55
C LYS A 7 -8.51 -15.82 -7.31
N PRO A 8 -7.35 -15.21 -7.06
CA PRO A 8 -7.18 -14.30 -5.95
C PRO A 8 -8.17 -13.13 -6.08
N THR A 9 -8.73 -12.73 -4.95
CA THR A 9 -9.65 -11.60 -4.80
C THR A 9 -9.08 -10.63 -3.77
N LEU A 10 -9.62 -9.41 -3.71
CA LEU A 10 -9.28 -8.47 -2.64
C LEU A 10 -9.48 -9.12 -1.25
N SER A 11 -10.60 -9.80 -1.03
CA SER A 11 -10.90 -10.45 0.25
C SER A 11 -9.87 -11.53 0.61
N SER A 12 -9.50 -12.41 -0.33
CA SER A 12 -8.51 -13.45 -0.07
C SER A 12 -7.12 -12.88 0.22
N LEU A 13 -6.73 -11.79 -0.46
CA LEU A 13 -5.47 -11.10 -0.18
C LEU A 13 -5.50 -10.46 1.21
N LEU A 14 -6.58 -9.76 1.59
CA LEU A 14 -6.70 -9.17 2.92
C LEU A 14 -6.62 -10.22 4.03
N HIS A 15 -7.29 -11.37 3.86
CA HIS A 15 -7.18 -12.49 4.79
C HIS A 15 -5.75 -13.03 4.94
N THR A 16 -4.92 -12.90 3.91
CA THR A 16 -3.53 -13.36 3.92
C THR A 16 -2.59 -12.31 4.51
N LEU A 17 -2.76 -11.03 4.15
CA LEU A 17 -1.83 -9.96 4.45
C LEU A 17 -2.06 -9.30 5.82
N LEU A 18 -3.32 -9.13 6.25
CA LEU A 18 -3.62 -8.45 7.52
C LEU A 18 -3.02 -9.15 8.76
N PRO A 19 -2.96 -10.49 8.84
CA PRO A 19 -2.36 -11.15 10.00
C PRO A 19 -0.82 -11.04 10.07
N THR A 20 -0.16 -10.71 8.97
CA THR A 20 1.32 -10.75 8.84
C THR A 20 1.95 -9.37 8.74
N VAL A 21 1.15 -8.31 8.66
CA VAL A 21 1.65 -6.94 8.46
C VAL A 21 2.35 -6.39 9.70
N ASP A 22 3.53 -5.80 9.49
CA ASP A 22 4.19 -4.89 10.43
C ASP A 22 4.57 -3.61 9.69
N LEU A 23 3.79 -2.53 9.89
CA LEU A 23 4.06 -1.21 9.29
C LEU A 23 5.07 -0.39 10.10
N THR A 24 5.45 -0.83 11.30
CA THR A 24 6.43 -0.12 12.13
C THR A 24 7.85 -0.56 11.82
N ASN A 25 8.03 -1.85 11.56
CA ASN A 25 9.31 -2.46 11.23
C ASN A 25 9.11 -3.46 10.08
N PRO A 26 8.75 -2.99 8.87
CA PRO A 26 8.53 -3.88 7.75
C PRO A 26 9.82 -4.63 7.38
N PRO A 27 9.72 -5.88 6.88
CA PRO A 27 10.85 -6.57 6.31
C PRO A 27 11.44 -5.79 5.12
N PRO A 28 12.73 -6.00 4.78
CA PRO A 28 13.38 -5.31 3.64
C PRO A 28 12.84 -5.73 2.27
N HIS A 29 12.02 -6.78 2.21
CA HIS A 29 11.45 -7.36 1.01
C HIS A 29 9.98 -7.72 1.24
N PRO A 30 9.18 -7.88 0.17
CA PRO A 30 7.78 -8.24 0.33
C PRO A 30 7.60 -9.53 1.14
N THR A 31 6.70 -9.52 2.12
CA THR A 31 6.38 -10.67 2.98
C THR A 31 5.99 -11.89 2.14
N HIS A 32 5.23 -11.66 1.06
CA HIS A 32 4.90 -12.66 0.05
C HIS A 32 5.23 -12.13 -1.35
N SER A 33 6.46 -12.36 -1.81
CA SER A 33 6.91 -11.86 -3.13
C SER A 33 6.08 -12.41 -4.30
N SER A 34 5.47 -13.59 -4.16
CA SER A 34 4.55 -14.15 -5.17
C SER A 34 3.25 -13.37 -5.30
N LEU A 35 2.85 -12.60 -4.28
CA LEU A 35 1.62 -11.82 -4.29
C LEU A 35 1.79 -10.46 -4.98
N THR A 36 2.99 -9.91 -5.11
CA THR A 36 3.24 -8.64 -5.82
C THR A 36 2.59 -8.58 -7.22
N PRO A 37 2.88 -9.50 -8.15
CA PRO A 37 2.22 -9.48 -9.47
C PRO A 37 0.71 -9.79 -9.39
N THR A 38 0.29 -10.53 -8.37
CA THR A 38 -1.13 -10.84 -8.14
C THR A 38 -1.91 -9.59 -7.74
N ILE A 39 -1.37 -8.78 -6.84
CA ILE A 39 -1.94 -7.52 -6.38
C ILE A 39 -2.21 -6.60 -7.59
N SER A 40 -1.20 -6.36 -8.43
CA SER A 40 -1.36 -5.51 -9.62
C SER A 40 -2.29 -6.10 -10.69
N SER A 41 -2.43 -7.43 -10.75
CA SER A 41 -3.37 -8.08 -11.69
C SER A 41 -4.85 -7.90 -11.34
N LEU A 42 -5.17 -7.44 -10.12
CA LEU A 42 -6.55 -7.22 -9.70
C LEU A 42 -7.20 -5.97 -10.29
N LEU A 43 -6.41 -5.08 -10.93
CA LEU A 43 -6.89 -3.84 -11.56
C LEU A 43 -7.75 -3.00 -10.61
N LEU A 44 -7.33 -2.90 -9.35
CA LEU A 44 -8.05 -2.13 -8.33
C LEU A 44 -7.82 -0.63 -8.53
N HIS A 45 -8.58 0.18 -7.78
CA HIS A 45 -8.24 1.60 -7.65
C HIS A 45 -6.80 1.75 -7.14
N PRO A 46 -5.98 2.68 -7.68
CA PRO A 46 -4.56 2.79 -7.33
C PRO A 46 -4.28 2.92 -5.82
N THR A 47 -5.16 3.61 -5.08
CA THR A 47 -5.11 3.68 -3.62
C THR A 47 -5.19 2.30 -2.96
N LEU A 48 -6.12 1.45 -3.41
CA LEU A 48 -6.30 0.11 -2.85
C LEU A 48 -5.14 -0.80 -3.23
N GLU A 49 -4.61 -0.68 -4.45
CA GLU A 49 -3.42 -1.41 -4.88
C GLU A 49 -2.20 -1.01 -4.04
N ALA A 50 -1.96 0.29 -3.84
CA ALA A 50 -0.88 0.80 -3.00
C ALA A 50 -1.00 0.31 -1.55
N ALA A 51 -2.22 0.30 -0.99
CA ALA A 51 -2.48 -0.23 0.34
C ALA A 51 -2.14 -1.73 0.45
N LEU A 52 -2.50 -2.54 -0.56
CA LEU A 52 -2.13 -3.96 -0.58
C LEU A 52 -0.61 -4.17 -0.68
N HIS A 53 0.10 -3.36 -1.47
CA HIS A 53 1.56 -3.40 -1.51
C HIS A 53 2.19 -3.01 -0.16
N LEU A 54 1.66 -2.00 0.54
CA LEU A 54 2.10 -1.66 1.90
C LEU A 54 1.85 -2.81 2.89
N LEU A 55 0.67 -3.45 2.85
CA LEU A 55 0.37 -4.61 3.68
C LEU A 55 1.30 -5.80 3.39
N ASN A 56 1.79 -5.93 2.15
CA ASN A 56 2.75 -6.94 1.75
C ASN A 56 4.22 -6.54 1.98
N ALA A 57 4.50 -5.39 2.61
CA ALA A 57 5.84 -4.80 2.72
C ALA A 57 6.57 -4.59 1.37
N ASP A 58 5.81 -4.47 0.28
CA ASP A 58 6.31 -4.17 -1.06
C ASP A 58 6.40 -2.66 -1.28
N LEU A 59 7.30 -2.04 -0.54
CA LEU A 59 7.47 -0.58 -0.52
C LEU A 59 7.79 0.01 -1.90
N PRO A 60 8.63 -0.60 -2.76
CA PRO A 60 8.89 -0.06 -4.10
C PRO A 60 7.63 0.07 -4.96
N SER A 61 6.77 -0.96 -4.96
CA SER A 61 5.50 -0.91 -5.71
C SER A 61 4.54 0.12 -5.12
N ALA A 62 4.44 0.20 -3.79
CA ALA A 62 3.64 1.23 -3.14
C ALA A 62 4.15 2.65 -3.48
N HIS A 63 5.47 2.87 -3.42
CA HIS A 63 6.11 4.15 -3.74
C HIS A 63 5.86 4.57 -5.19
N PHE A 64 5.89 3.60 -6.12
CA PHE A 64 5.57 3.84 -7.52
C PHE A 64 4.13 4.32 -7.73
N LEU A 65 3.17 3.85 -6.93
CA LEU A 65 1.77 4.24 -7.04
C LEU A 65 1.51 5.59 -6.37
N VAL A 66 1.93 5.78 -5.11
CA VAL A 66 1.60 6.99 -4.34
C VAL A 66 2.23 8.27 -4.91
N ARG A 67 3.35 8.17 -5.63
CA ARG A 67 3.92 9.32 -6.37
C ARG A 67 3.04 9.83 -7.51
N HIS A 68 1.99 9.12 -7.91
CA HIS A 68 1.00 9.62 -8.87
C HIS A 68 -0.27 10.15 -8.19
N MET A 69 -0.33 10.11 -6.85
CA MET A 69 -1.47 10.50 -6.01
C MET A 69 -1.03 11.53 -4.96
N GLN A 70 -0.42 12.61 -5.42
CA GLN A 70 0.29 13.60 -4.58
C GLN A 70 -0.51 14.87 -4.26
N ALA A 71 -1.79 14.92 -4.65
CA ALA A 71 -2.63 16.11 -4.50
C ALA A 71 -4.13 15.75 -4.54
N PRO A 72 -5.03 16.64 -4.10
CA PRO A 72 -6.46 16.50 -4.33
C PRO A 72 -6.81 16.19 -5.80
N PRO A 73 -7.81 15.34 -6.05
CA PRO A 73 -8.71 14.71 -5.09
C PRO A 73 -8.14 13.42 -4.43
N ALA A 74 -6.87 13.07 -4.65
CA ALA A 74 -6.30 11.79 -4.22
C ALA A 74 -5.78 11.80 -2.76
N ILE A 75 -6.60 12.30 -1.83
CA ILE A 75 -6.26 12.48 -0.41
C ILE A 75 -5.81 11.17 0.24
N GLU A 76 -6.48 10.06 -0.05
CA GLU A 76 -6.10 8.76 0.50
C GLU A 76 -4.72 8.32 -0.01
N GLY A 77 -4.35 8.67 -1.24
CA GLY A 77 -3.00 8.43 -1.75
C GLY A 77 -1.93 9.25 -1.04
N MET A 78 -2.25 10.50 -0.69
CA MET A 78 -1.39 11.36 0.14
C MET A 78 -1.19 10.76 1.54
N LEU A 79 -2.27 10.26 2.16
CA LEU A 79 -2.21 9.57 3.45
C LEU A 79 -1.33 8.31 3.36
N LEU A 80 -1.49 7.49 2.31
CA LEU A 80 -0.65 6.32 2.11
C LEU A 80 0.83 6.69 1.90
N HIS A 81 1.13 7.84 1.29
CA HIS A 81 2.49 8.35 1.14
C HIS A 81 3.13 8.64 2.51
N SER A 82 2.36 9.23 3.43
CA SER A 82 2.78 9.43 4.82
C SER A 82 3.07 8.09 5.54
N ILE A 83 2.16 7.12 5.41
CA ILE A 83 2.32 5.79 6.01
C ILE A 83 3.54 5.06 5.43
N LEU A 84 3.78 5.18 4.12
CA LEU A 84 4.94 4.61 3.45
C LEU A 84 6.24 5.13 4.05
N HIS A 85 6.44 6.45 4.10
CA HIS A 85 7.68 7.01 4.65
C HIS A 85 7.85 6.74 6.15
N ARG A 86 6.74 6.63 6.91
CA ARG A 86 6.82 6.17 8.29
C ARG A 86 7.37 4.75 8.37
N SER A 87 6.94 3.87 7.47
CA SER A 87 7.36 2.47 7.40
C SER A 87 8.84 2.34 7.00
N GLU A 88 9.37 3.30 6.22
CA GLU A 88 10.80 3.40 5.87
C GLU A 88 11.68 3.98 7.00
N GLY A 89 11.06 4.49 8.08
CA GLY A 89 11.76 5.24 9.13
C GLY A 89 12.06 6.70 8.78
N ASP A 90 11.62 7.18 7.61
CA ASP A 90 11.70 8.59 7.22
C ASP A 90 10.56 9.39 7.87
N MET A 91 10.73 9.64 9.16
CA MET A 91 9.76 10.37 9.97
C MET A 91 9.60 11.83 9.53
N SER A 92 10.57 12.41 8.83
CA SER A 92 10.48 13.79 8.34
C SER A 92 9.48 13.87 7.18
N ASN A 93 9.66 13.04 6.15
CA ASN A 93 8.74 13.01 5.02
C ASN A 93 7.36 12.47 5.43
N ALA A 94 7.30 11.50 6.35
CA ALA A 94 6.02 11.02 6.88
C ALA A 94 5.18 12.15 7.47
N ARG A 95 5.79 13.05 8.25
CA ARG A 95 5.09 14.20 8.85
C ARG A 95 4.70 15.26 7.81
N ALA A 96 5.55 15.53 6.83
CA ALA A 96 5.23 16.47 5.76
C ALA A 96 3.97 16.03 5.00
N TRP A 97 3.94 14.78 4.53
CA TRP A 97 2.76 14.21 3.86
C TRP A 97 1.51 14.14 4.74
N ALA A 98 1.67 13.87 6.04
CA ALA A 98 0.54 13.90 6.97
C ALA A 98 -0.06 15.32 7.08
N SER A 99 0.80 16.35 7.16
CA SER A 99 0.36 17.74 7.17
C SER A 99 -0.36 18.10 5.87
N ASP A 100 0.25 17.80 4.72
CA ASP A 100 -0.35 18.07 3.41
C ASP A 100 -1.71 17.37 3.25
N THR A 101 -1.86 16.16 3.81
CA THR A 101 -3.13 15.42 3.81
C THR A 101 -4.20 16.14 4.63
N VAL A 102 -3.86 16.67 5.81
CA VAL A 102 -4.80 17.43 6.65
C VAL A 102 -5.21 18.72 5.95
N ASP A 103 -4.23 19.51 5.48
CA ASP A 103 -4.48 20.77 4.79
C ASP A 103 -5.37 20.57 3.55
N ALA A 104 -5.15 19.48 2.82
CA ALA A 104 -5.93 19.13 1.65
C ALA A 104 -7.35 18.58 1.96
N SER A 105 -7.58 18.08 3.18
CA SER A 105 -8.88 17.58 3.64
C SER A 105 -9.77 18.69 4.20
N ASP A 106 -9.17 19.77 4.71
CA ASP A 106 -9.88 20.85 5.40
C ASP A 106 -10.48 21.92 4.46
N GLY A 107 -10.18 21.89 3.16
CA GLY A 107 -10.91 22.58 2.08
C GLY A 107 -11.19 24.07 2.27
#